data_AF-A0ABD1UQI1-F1
#
_entry.id   AF-A0ABD1UQI1-F1
#
_cell.length_a   1.000
_cell.length_b   1.000
_cell.length_c   1.000
_cell.angle_alpha   90.00
_cell.angle_beta   90.00
_cell.angle_gamma   90.00
#
_symmetry.space_group_name_H-M   'P 1'
#
loop_
_entity.id
_entity.type
_entity.pdbx_description
1 polymer ?
#
loop_
_entity_poly.entity_id
_entity_poly.type
_entity_poly.pdbx_seq_one_letter_code
_entity_poly.pdbx_strand_id
1 'polypeptide(L)'
;MKIFKDDGQWVAKSKEFDDELGPSTLPFEDGEEIDEDEDDPPPRPRSHRPLSSTSGFTFTEDHYNILNGRINSLTFTVESLHHSISNLQHSVNGMMSLLQALHSCLNAMFPPPPTPET
;
A
#
# COMPACT_ATOMS: atom_id res chain seq x y z
N MET A 1 0.37 -6.12 -12.07
CA MET A 1 1.07 -7.31 -11.55
C MET A 1 0.03 -8.33 -11.13
N LYS A 2 0.10 -9.58 -11.63
CA LYS A 2 -0.80 -10.66 -11.22
C LYS A 2 0.03 -11.76 -10.55
N ILE A 3 -0.40 -12.20 -9.38
CA ILE A 3 0.23 -13.28 -8.61
C ILE A 3 -0.70 -14.50 -8.70
N PHE A 4 -0.15 -15.65 -9.05
CA PHE A 4 -0.88 -16.92 -9.12
C PHE A 4 0.03 -18.07 -8.64
N LYS A 5 -0.57 -19.24 -8.41
CA LYS A 5 0.13 -20.43 -7.92
C LYS A 5 0.32 -21.40 -9.09
N ASP A 6 1.58 -21.71 -9.40
CA ASP A 6 1.98 -22.61 -10.49
C ASP A 6 2.88 -23.71 -9.90
N ASP A 7 2.54 -24.97 -10.10
CA ASP A 7 3.21 -26.14 -9.50
C ASP A 7 3.53 -26.01 -7.99
N GLY A 8 2.64 -25.37 -7.23
CA GLY A 8 2.80 -25.18 -5.79
C GLY A 8 3.63 -23.96 -5.39
N GLN A 9 4.29 -23.28 -6.33
CA GLN A 9 5.08 -22.08 -6.12
C GLN A 9 4.27 -20.81 -6.48
N TRP A 10 4.43 -19.74 -5.71
CA TRP A 10 3.82 -18.45 -6.03
C TRP A 10 4.64 -17.71 -7.07
N VAL A 11 4.05 -17.45 -8.23
CA VAL A 11 4.69 -16.77 -9.36
C VAL A 11 3.97 -15.45 -9.61
N ALA A 12 4.74 -14.37 -9.79
CA ALA A 12 4.23 -13.07 -10.16
C ALA A 12 4.59 -12.77 -11.63
N LYS A 13 3.59 -12.58 -12.48
CA LYS A 13 3.79 -12.01 -13.82
C LYS A 13 3.51 -10.51 -13.79
N SER A 14 4.56 -9.72 -14.00
CA SER A 14 4.44 -8.33 -14.45
C SER A 14 4.06 -8.35 -15.93
N LYS A 15 3.09 -7.51 -16.29
CA LYS A 15 2.69 -7.32 -17.68
C LYS A 15 3.79 -6.50 -18.36
N GLU A 16 4.53 -7.15 -19.26
CA GLU A 16 5.36 -6.61 -20.33
C GLU A 16 6.08 -5.29 -20.01
N PHE A 17 7.32 -5.40 -19.53
CA PHE A 17 8.33 -4.39 -19.84
C PHE A 17 8.97 -4.86 -21.15
N ASP A 18 9.03 -3.96 -22.13
CA ASP A 18 9.53 -4.22 -23.48
C ASP A 18 11.02 -4.60 -23.42
N ASP A 19 11.37 -5.83 -23.78
CA ASP A 19 12.73 -6.38 -23.70
C ASP A 19 13.71 -5.76 -24.73
N GLU A 20 13.26 -4.83 -25.58
CA GLU A 20 14.13 -4.12 -26.53
C GLU A 20 15.08 -3.11 -25.88
N LEU A 21 14.77 -2.63 -24.67
CA LEU A 21 15.70 -1.81 -23.90
C LEU A 21 16.44 -2.69 -22.90
N GLY A 22 17.41 -3.42 -23.44
CA GLY A 22 18.33 -4.27 -22.66
C GLY A 22 18.91 -3.53 -21.45
N PRO A 23 19.23 -4.25 -20.37
CA PRO A 23 19.71 -3.64 -19.14
C PRO A 23 20.98 -2.85 -19.42
N SER A 24 20.95 -1.53 -19.14
CA SER A 24 22.16 -0.71 -19.12
C SER A 24 23.09 -1.21 -18.01
N THR A 25 23.91 -2.21 -18.33
CA THR A 25 25.08 -2.57 -17.54
C THR A 25 26.23 -1.70 -18.01
N LEU A 26 26.54 -0.66 -17.22
CA LEU A 26 27.79 0.09 -17.32
C LEU A 26 28.96 -0.88 -17.07
N PRO A 27 29.95 -0.98 -17.96
CA PRO A 27 31.15 -1.78 -17.70
C PRO A 27 32.12 -0.96 -16.84
N PHE A 28 32.56 -1.52 -15.71
CA PHE A 28 33.82 -1.12 -15.09
C PHE A 28 34.89 -2.06 -15.63
N GLU A 29 35.82 -1.52 -16.42
CA GLU A 29 37.02 -2.21 -16.88
C GLU A 29 38.06 -2.14 -15.76
N ASP A 30 38.23 -3.23 -15.01
CA ASP A 30 39.45 -3.47 -14.25
C ASP A 30 40.36 -4.36 -15.13
N GLY A 31 41.46 -3.78 -15.59
CA GLY A 31 42.49 -4.46 -16.36
C GLY A 31 43.39 -5.28 -15.44
N GLU A 32 43.50 -6.58 -15.72
CA GLU A 32 44.56 -7.45 -15.20
C GLU A 32 45.40 -7.97 -16.37
N GLU A 33 46.72 -7.76 -16.27
CA GLU A 33 47.74 -8.24 -17.18
C GLU A 33 47.76 -9.78 -17.22
N ILE A 34 47.85 -10.32 -18.44
CA ILE A 34 47.93 -11.75 -18.72
C ILE A 34 49.43 -12.09 -18.81
N ASP A 35 49.96 -12.80 -17.81
CA ASP A 35 51.20 -13.55 -17.96
C ASP A 35 50.84 -14.97 -18.45
N GLU A 36 51.21 -15.26 -19.69
CA GLU A 36 51.12 -16.57 -20.33
C GLU A 36 52.20 -17.48 -19.74
N ASP A 37 51.81 -18.47 -18.94
CA ASP A 37 52.57 -19.71 -18.81
C ASP A 37 51.61 -20.91 -18.76
N GLU A 38 51.94 -21.84 -19.63
CA GLU A 38 51.15 -22.92 -20.18
C GLU A 38 51.34 -24.19 -19.33
N ASP A 39 50.31 -24.62 -18.60
CA ASP A 39 50.24 -25.96 -18.00
C ASP A 39 48.78 -26.41 -17.96
N ASP A 40 48.44 -27.36 -18.83
CA ASP A 40 47.09 -27.87 -19.08
C ASP A 40 46.59 -28.71 -17.87
N PRO A 41 45.58 -28.28 -17.09
CA PRO A 41 45.11 -29.05 -15.94
C PRO A 41 44.10 -30.14 -16.37
N PRO A 42 44.02 -31.28 -15.65
CA PRO A 42 43.17 -32.41 -16.04
C PRO A 42 41.68 -32.02 -16.06
N PRO A 43 40.83 -32.74 -16.82
CA PRO A 43 39.43 -32.39 -16.97
C PRO A 43 38.72 -32.46 -15.61
N ARG A 44 38.43 -31.29 -15.04
CA ARG A 44 37.63 -31.19 -13.82
C ARG A 44 36.22 -31.69 -14.12
N PRO A 45 35.61 -32.49 -13.22
CA PRO A 45 34.20 -32.82 -13.34
C PRO A 45 33.41 -31.52 -13.40
N ARG A 46 32.47 -31.43 -14.37
CA ARG A 46 31.57 -30.30 -14.56
C ARG A 46 30.82 -30.03 -13.26
N SER A 47 31.41 -29.20 -12.40
CA SER A 47 30.77 -28.65 -11.24
C SER A 47 29.69 -27.72 -11.75
N HIS A 48 28.45 -28.08 -11.46
CA HIS A 48 27.26 -27.29 -11.76
C HIS A 48 27.52 -25.85 -11.32
N ARG A 49 27.62 -24.96 -12.31
CA ARG A 49 27.55 -23.51 -12.13
C ARG A 49 26.35 -23.26 -11.20
N PRO A 50 26.53 -22.67 -10.00
CA PRO A 50 25.39 -22.33 -9.17
C PRO A 50 24.54 -21.40 -10.02
N LEU A 51 23.29 -21.82 -10.25
CA LEU A 51 22.27 -21.01 -10.91
C LEU A 51 22.35 -19.62 -10.28
N SER A 52 22.52 -18.61 -11.13
CA SER A 52 22.49 -17.21 -10.75
C SER A 52 21.40 -17.01 -9.71
N SER A 53 21.80 -16.65 -8.49
CA SER A 53 20.89 -16.10 -7.50
C SER A 53 20.31 -14.85 -8.12
N THR A 54 19.20 -15.00 -8.84
CA THR A 54 18.17 -13.99 -8.87
C THR A 54 17.85 -13.73 -7.42
N SER A 55 18.50 -12.71 -6.86
CA SER A 55 18.16 -12.04 -5.62
C SER A 55 16.77 -11.40 -5.82
N GLY A 56 15.78 -12.26 -6.07
CA GLY A 56 14.38 -11.93 -6.06
C GLY A 56 14.02 -11.79 -4.60
N PHE A 57 13.67 -10.57 -4.23
CA PHE A 57 13.14 -10.23 -2.92
C PHE A 57 12.01 -11.22 -2.58
N THR A 58 12.28 -12.21 -1.73
CA THR A 58 11.25 -13.16 -1.31
C THR A 58 10.38 -12.44 -0.29
N PHE A 59 9.08 -12.36 -0.58
CA PHE A 59 8.12 -11.88 0.42
C PHE A 59 8.04 -12.94 1.51
N THR A 60 8.67 -12.68 2.64
CA THR A 60 8.70 -13.59 3.78
C THR A 60 7.39 -13.52 4.55
N GLU A 61 7.12 -14.55 5.34
CA GLU A 61 6.03 -14.58 6.31
C GLU A 61 6.10 -13.38 7.29
N ASP A 62 7.30 -12.91 7.63
CA ASP A 62 7.48 -11.73 8.48
C ASP A 62 6.95 -10.45 7.81
N HIS A 63 7.20 -10.29 6.50
CA HIS A 63 6.66 -9.16 5.74
C HIS A 63 5.12 -9.20 5.69
N TYR A 64 4.54 -10.40 5.57
CA TYR A 64 3.09 -10.60 5.67
C TYR A 64 2.55 -10.16 7.02
N ASN A 65 3.15 -10.64 8.11
CA ASN A 65 2.69 -10.35 9.46
C ASN A 65 2.80 -8.87 9.83
N ILE A 66 3.88 -8.19 9.42
CA ILE A 66 4.02 -6.74 9.62
C ILE A 66 2.95 -5.98 8.85
N LEU A 67 2.72 -6.33 7.59
CA LEU A 67 1.70 -5.68 6.76
C LEU A 67 0.30 -5.89 7.34
N ASN A 68 -0.01 -7.13 7.73
CA ASN A 68 -1.30 -7.48 8.33
C ASN A 68 -1.53 -6.73 9.66
N GLY A 69 -0.50 -6.62 10.50
CA GLY A 69 -0.56 -5.82 11.73
C GLY A 69 -0.83 -4.33 11.46
N ARG A 70 -0.20 -3.76 10.41
CA ARG A 70 -0.46 -2.38 9.98
C ARG A 70 -1.88 -2.19 9.46
N ILE A 71 -2.39 -3.13 8.67
CA ILE A 71 -3.77 -3.11 8.18
C ILE A 71 -4.75 -3.14 9.35
N ASN A 72 -4.57 -4.03 10.31
CA ASN A 72 -5.44 -4.12 11.50
C ASN A 72 -5.42 -2.84 12.34
N SER A 73 -4.24 -2.25 12.53
CA SER A 73 -4.10 -0.97 13.24
C SER A 73 -4.82 0.17 12.51
N LEU A 74 -4.71 0.22 11.18
CA LEU A 74 -5.40 1.21 10.37
C LEU A 74 -6.91 1.01 10.42
N THR A 75 -7.41 -0.23 10.32
CA THR A 75 -8.83 -0.57 10.46
C THR A 75 -9.38 -0.09 11.81
N PHE A 76 -8.67 -0.39 12.91
CA PHE A 76 -9.07 0.07 14.24
C PHE A 76 -9.12 1.60 14.34
N THR A 77 -8.14 2.28 13.72
CA THR A 77 -8.11 3.76 13.68
C THR A 77 -9.31 4.31 12.92
N VAL A 78 -9.65 3.72 11.78
CA VAL A 78 -10.81 4.11 10.97
C VAL A 78 -12.11 3.90 11.74
N GLU A 79 -12.28 2.77 12.43
CA GLU A 79 -13.46 2.49 13.26
C GLU A 79 -13.60 3.51 14.42
N SER A 80 -12.49 3.83 15.08
CA SER A 80 -12.46 4.83 16.16
C SER A 80 -12.82 6.24 15.66
N LEU A 81 -12.30 6.63 14.49
CA LEU A 81 -12.66 7.89 13.85
C LEU A 81 -14.14 7.91 13.44
N HIS A 82 -14.66 6.81 12.92
CA HIS A 82 -16.08 6.68 12.58
C HIS A 82 -16.97 6.87 13.81
N HIS A 83 -16.63 6.25 14.94
CA HIS A 83 -17.36 6.46 16.19
C HIS A 83 -17.28 7.92 16.67
N SER A 84 -16.11 8.54 16.57
CA SER A 84 -15.93 9.96 16.91
C SER A 84 -16.78 10.89 16.04
N ILE A 85 -16.85 10.64 14.74
CA ILE A 85 -17.70 11.38 13.81
C ILE A 85 -19.18 11.20 14.16
N SER A 86 -19.61 9.97 14.46
CA SER A 86 -21.00 9.70 14.87
C SER A 86 -21.36 10.49 16.13
N ASN A 87 -20.50 10.51 17.14
CA ASN A 87 -20.73 11.27 18.36
C ASN A 87 -20.82 12.78 18.10
N LEU A 88 -19.97 13.33 17.23
CA LEU A 88 -20.04 14.73 16.82
C LEU A 88 -21.36 15.04 16.09
N GLN A 89 -21.82 14.16 15.20
CA GLN A 89 -23.11 14.33 14.52
C GLN A 89 -24.28 14.37 15.51
N HIS A 90 -24.29 13.49 16.51
CA HIS A 90 -25.31 13.50 17.56
C HIS A 90 -25.31 14.81 18.35
N SER A 91 -24.12 15.31 18.71
CA SER A 91 -23.98 16.60 19.40
C SER A 91 -24.51 17.77 18.57
N VAL A 92 -24.15 17.83 17.28
CA VAL A 92 -24.64 18.87 16.36
C VAL A 92 -26.16 18.81 16.21
N ASN A 93 -26.73 17.61 16.03
CA ASN A 93 -28.18 17.44 15.94
C ASN A 93 -28.91 17.86 17.22
N GLY A 94 -28.31 17.59 18.39
CA GLY A 94 -28.82 18.06 19.67
C GLY A 94 -28.84 19.59 19.76
N MET A 95 -27.74 20.25 19.35
CA MET A 95 -27.66 21.72 19.30
C MET A 95 -28.65 22.33 18.32
N MET A 96 -28.82 21.75 17.13
CA MET A 96 -29.83 22.19 16.14
C MET A 96 -31.25 22.11 16.70
N SER A 97 -31.56 21.03 17.42
CA SER A 97 -32.86 20.85 18.06
C SER A 97 -33.12 21.91 19.13
N LEU A 98 -32.09 22.24 19.95
CA LEU A 98 -32.17 23.31 20.94
C LEU A 98 -32.37 24.69 20.30
N LEU A 99 -31.64 24.98 19.23
CA LEU A 99 -31.82 26.23 18.49
C LEU A 99 -33.22 26.36 17.91
N GLN A 100 -33.77 25.27 17.35
CA GLN A 100 -35.14 25.26 16.83
C GLN A 100 -36.17 25.46 17.95
N ALA A 101 -35.97 24.85 19.12
CA ALA A 101 -36.82 25.05 20.29
C ALA A 101 -36.79 26.51 20.77
N LEU A 102 -35.59 27.11 20.86
CA LEU A 102 -35.42 28.52 21.24
C LEU A 102 -36.07 29.47 20.22
N HIS A 103 -35.86 29.23 18.92
CA HIS A 103 -36.48 30.01 17.85
C HIS A 103 -38.02 29.93 17.92
N SER A 104 -38.56 28.74 18.17
CA SER A 104 -40.01 28.55 18.34
C SER A 104 -40.54 29.30 19.57
N CYS A 105 -39.79 29.26 20.69
CA CYS A 105 -40.13 30.01 21.90
C CYS A 105 -40.12 31.53 21.66
N LEU A 106 -39.12 32.04 20.95
CA LEU A 106 -39.02 33.46 20.61
C LEU A 106 -40.18 33.91 19.71
N ASN A 107 -40.51 33.13 18.68
CA ASN A 107 -41.65 33.42 17.80
C ASN A 107 -42.99 33.38 18.54
N ALA A 108 -43.14 32.51 19.55
CA ALA A 108 -44.34 32.48 20.39
C ALA A 108 -44.43 33.72 21.30
N MET A 109 -43.30 34.26 21.75
CA MET A 109 -43.24 35.44 22.62
C MET A 109 -43.38 36.76 21.85
N PHE A 110 -42.93 36.77 20.59
CA PHE A 110 -43.06 37.91 19.67
C PHE A 110 -43.64 37.44 18.33
N PRO A 111 -44.95 37.20 18.27
CA PRO A 111 -45.58 36.78 17.03
C PRO A 111 -45.42 37.89 15.97
N PRO A 112 -45.17 37.54 14.71
CA PRO A 112 -45.14 38.53 13.64
C PRO A 112 -46.50 39.25 13.57
N PRO A 113 -46.53 40.55 13.21
CA PRO A 113 -47.78 41.27 13.07
C PRO A 113 -48.67 40.58 12.04
N PRO A 114 -50.00 40.58 12.24
CA PRO A 114 -50.91 39.98 11.28
C PRO A 114 -50.74 40.68 9.93
N THR A 115 -50.53 39.90 8.88
CA THR A 115 -50.50 40.42 7.51
C THR A 115 -51.86 41.04 7.20
N PRO A 116 -51.92 42.28 6.66
CA PRO A 116 -53.19 42.89 6.30
C PRO A 116 -53.89 42.00 5.26
N GLU A 117 -55.12 41.61 5.56
CA GLU A 117 -55.98 40.90 4.61
C GLU A 117 -56.28 41.84 3.43
N THR A 118 -55.85 41.45 2.23
CA THR A 118 -56.15 42.11 0.95
C THR A 118 -57.54 41.75 0.44
#